data_AF-A0AAW4DUE8-F1
#
_entry.id   AF-A0AAW4DUE8-F1
#
_cell.length_a   1.000
_cell.length_b   1.000
_cell.length_c   1.000
_cell.angle_alpha   90.00
_cell.angle_beta   90.00
_cell.angle_gamma   90.00
#
_symmetry.space_group_name_H-M   'P 1'
#
loop_
_entity.id
_entity.type
_entity.pdbx_description
1 polymer ?
#
loop_
_entity_poly.entity_id
_entity_poly.type
_entity_poly.pdbx_seq_one_letter_code
_entity_poly.pdbx_strand_id
1 'polypeptide(L)'
;MNNLALRRAMLSAMNIDMINHHFYHDLNFRVDTLIPEQYGKFHDGSIPGYPYNLKKAKQLLDQAGYKYQKGAKFRSQPNGKPLTINLAVRASSPNAESIWSNYIQQWKKVGLNVRFLCGRPMEFNSWVQAVKAADPRIQPKGLRS
;
A
#
# COMPACT_ATOMS: atom_id res chain seq x y z
N MET A 1 1.25 3.52 11.09
CA MET A 1 0.28 2.56 10.52
C MET A 1 0.14 1.35 11.42
N ASN A 2 -0.56 1.41 12.57
CA ASN A 2 -0.55 0.30 13.55
C ASN A 2 -1.72 -0.70 13.41
N ASN A 3 -2.52 -0.60 12.34
CA ASN A 3 -3.68 -1.46 12.12
C ASN A 3 -3.37 -2.53 11.06
N LEU A 4 -3.39 -3.81 11.48
CA LEU A 4 -3.13 -4.96 10.61
C LEU A 4 -4.15 -5.07 9.46
N ALA A 5 -5.43 -4.83 9.75
CA ALA A 5 -6.49 -4.91 8.75
C ALA A 5 -6.33 -3.84 7.67
N LEU A 6 -5.87 -2.63 8.03
CA LEU A 6 -5.55 -1.59 7.04
C LEU A 6 -4.46 -2.05 6.08
N ARG A 7 -3.36 -2.63 6.59
CA ARG A 7 -2.26 -3.12 5.75
C ARG A 7 -2.75 -4.24 4.82
N ARG A 8 -3.51 -5.20 5.35
CA ARG A 8 -4.09 -6.31 4.56
C ARG A 8 -5.08 -5.83 3.50
N ALA A 9 -5.89 -4.81 3.81
CA ALA A 9 -6.81 -4.21 2.86
C ALA A 9 -6.07 -3.50 1.72
N MET A 10 -5.00 -2.76 2.05
CA MET A 10 -4.17 -2.11 1.03
C MET A 10 -3.51 -3.13 0.10
N LEU A 11 -2.95 -4.22 0.64
CA LEU A 11 -2.37 -5.30 -0.16
C LEU A 11 -3.41 -5.96 -1.06
N SER A 12 -4.59 -6.29 -0.52
CA SER A 12 -5.67 -6.91 -1.29
C SER A 12 -6.23 -5.99 -2.39
N ALA A 13 -6.05 -4.67 -2.28
CA ALA A 13 -6.48 -3.71 -3.28
C ALA A 13 -5.45 -3.49 -4.41
N MET A 14 -4.23 -4.02 -4.28
CA MET A 14 -3.21 -3.89 -5.32
C MET A 14 -3.40 -4.97 -6.39
N ASN A 15 -3.60 -4.55 -7.64
CA ASN A 15 -3.64 -5.48 -8.77
C ASN A 15 -2.22 -5.75 -9.29
N ILE A 16 -1.46 -6.56 -8.53
CA ILE A 16 -0.06 -6.88 -8.83
C ILE A 16 0.05 -7.67 -10.13
N ASP A 17 -0.88 -8.59 -10.39
CA ASP A 17 -0.85 -9.47 -11.56
C ASP A 17 -1.03 -8.66 -12.86
N MET A 18 -1.94 -7.68 -12.87
CA MET A 18 -2.09 -6.76 -14.02
C MET A 18 -0.84 -5.90 -14.23
N ILE A 19 -0.20 -5.42 -13.16
CA ILE A 19 1.04 -4.65 -13.27
C ILE A 19 2.17 -5.51 -13.82
N ASN A 20 2.26 -6.76 -13.36
CA ASN A 20 3.25 -7.72 -13.81
C ASN A 20 3.12 -7.99 -15.32
N HIS A 21 1.89 -8.29 -15.76
CA HIS A 21 1.61 -8.52 -17.17
C HIS A 21 1.92 -7.29 -18.04
N HIS A 22 1.45 -6.12 -17.63
CA HIS A 22 1.53 -4.91 -18.46
C HIS A 22 2.91 -4.25 -18.49
N PHE A 23 3.63 -4.24 -17.36
CA PHE A 23 4.89 -3.50 -17.23
C PHE A 23 6.13 -4.39 -17.20
N TYR A 24 5.97 -5.67 -16.88
CA TYR A 24 7.08 -6.61 -16.73
C TYR A 24 7.00 -7.80 -17.69
N HIS A 25 5.98 -7.86 -18.57
CA HIS A 25 5.80 -8.95 -19.54
C HIS A 25 5.85 -10.33 -18.87
N ASP A 26 5.27 -10.45 -17.68
CA ASP A 26 5.26 -11.67 -16.85
C ASP A 26 6.64 -12.18 -16.40
N LEU A 27 7.69 -11.36 -16.54
CA LEU A 27 9.05 -11.66 -16.06
C LEU A 27 9.25 -11.37 -14.56
N ASN A 28 8.31 -10.64 -13.95
CA ASN A 28 8.25 -10.53 -12.50
C ASN A 28 7.26 -11.59 -11.98
N PHE A 29 7.28 -11.88 -10.69
CA PHE A 29 6.30 -12.78 -10.10
C PHE A 29 5.83 -12.20 -8.78
N ARG A 30 4.59 -12.54 -8.43
CA ARG A 30 4.03 -12.10 -7.17
C ARG A 30 4.70 -12.87 -6.04
N VAL A 31 5.34 -12.12 -5.15
CA VAL A 31 5.98 -12.68 -3.96
C VAL A 31 4.91 -12.79 -2.86
N ASP A 32 4.52 -14.03 -2.53
CA ASP A 32 3.49 -14.29 -1.51
C ASP A 32 4.03 -14.16 -0.07
N THR A 33 5.34 -14.37 0.11
CA THR A 33 6.04 -14.30 1.41
C THR A 33 7.32 -13.50 1.33
N LEU A 34 7.74 -12.86 2.44
CA LEU A 34 9.01 -12.09 2.50
C LEU A 34 10.24 -12.91 2.08
N ILE A 35 10.18 -14.23 2.21
CA ILE A 35 11.22 -15.16 1.78
C ILE A 35 10.79 -15.72 0.42
N PRO A 36 11.48 -15.38 -0.68
CA PRO A 36 11.17 -15.91 -2.01
C PRO A 36 11.31 -17.43 -2.09
N GLU A 37 10.59 -18.05 -3.04
CA GLU A 37 10.62 -19.50 -3.30
C GLU A 37 12.04 -20.04 -3.56
N GLN A 38 12.90 -19.20 -4.14
CA GLN A 38 14.32 -19.49 -4.42
C GLN A 38 15.12 -19.87 -3.16
N TYR A 39 14.63 -19.51 -1.97
CA TYR A 39 15.25 -19.84 -0.68
C TYR A 39 14.75 -21.17 -0.09
N GLY A 40 14.00 -21.96 -0.87
CA GLY A 40 13.68 -23.37 -0.62
C GLY A 40 13.10 -23.62 0.77
N LYS A 41 13.90 -24.21 1.65
CA LYS A 41 13.50 -24.63 3.02
C LYS A 41 13.00 -23.49 3.92
N PHE A 42 13.32 -22.24 3.58
CA PHE A 42 12.88 -21.06 4.33
C PHE A 42 11.64 -20.40 3.72
N HIS A 43 11.19 -20.86 2.55
CA HIS A 43 9.97 -20.41 1.91
C HIS A 43 8.78 -21.24 2.41
N ASP A 44 7.73 -20.56 2.85
CA ASP A 44 6.46 -21.18 3.22
C ASP A 44 5.40 -20.88 2.15
N GLY A 45 5.33 -21.74 1.14
CA GLY A 45 4.36 -21.64 0.05
C GLY A 45 2.91 -21.95 0.47
N SER A 46 2.69 -22.38 1.72
CA SER A 46 1.34 -22.58 2.25
C SER A 46 0.66 -21.27 2.65
N ILE A 47 1.43 -20.18 2.76
CA ILE A 47 0.90 -18.86 3.08
C ILE A 47 0.17 -18.32 1.85
N PRO A 48 -1.17 -18.22 1.88
CA PRO A 48 -1.89 -17.66 0.76
C PRO A 48 -1.49 -16.20 0.65
N GLY A 49 -0.97 -15.81 -0.50
CA GLY A 49 -0.70 -14.40 -0.77
C GLY A 49 -1.96 -13.54 -0.72
N TYR A 50 -1.81 -12.27 -1.09
CA TYR A 50 -2.92 -11.31 -1.18
C TYR A 50 -3.40 -11.11 -2.62
N PRO A 51 -4.31 -11.97 -3.16
CA PRO A 51 -4.88 -11.76 -4.48
C PRO A 51 -5.69 -10.48 -4.53
N TYR A 52 -5.68 -9.87 -5.71
CA TYR A 52 -6.45 -8.67 -5.97
C TYR A 52 -7.94 -8.93 -5.72
N ASN A 53 -8.48 -8.29 -4.69
CA ASN A 53 -9.86 -8.42 -4.30
C ASN A 53 -10.34 -7.14 -3.59
N LEU A 54 -10.93 -6.22 -4.36
CA LEU A 54 -11.49 -4.98 -3.82
C LEU A 54 -12.62 -5.22 -2.81
N LYS A 55 -13.42 -6.28 -2.98
CA LYS A 55 -14.53 -6.60 -2.05
C LYS A 55 -13.98 -6.99 -0.69
N LYS A 56 -12.97 -7.87 -0.66
CA LYS A 56 -12.25 -8.26 0.57
C LYS A 56 -11.55 -7.07 1.21
N ALA A 57 -10.91 -6.20 0.42
CA ALA A 57 -10.29 -4.98 0.93
C ALA A 57 -11.32 -4.07 1.64
N LYS A 58 -12.50 -3.85 1.02
CA LYS A 58 -13.59 -3.07 1.65
C LYS A 58 -14.06 -3.72 2.95
N GLN A 59 -14.32 -5.03 2.94
CA GLN A 59 -14.75 -5.78 4.12
C GLN A 59 -13.76 -5.68 5.28
N LEU A 60 -12.45 -5.82 5.01
CA LEU A 60 -11.41 -5.67 6.04
C LEU A 60 -11.40 -4.25 6.65
N LEU A 61 -11.62 -3.22 5.84
CA LEU A 61 -11.73 -1.84 6.32
C LEU A 61 -13.00 -1.63 7.14
N ASP A 62 -14.14 -2.17 6.71
CA ASP A 62 -15.41 -2.10 7.43
C ASP A 62 -15.31 -2.78 8.80
N GLN A 63 -14.77 -4.00 8.85
CA GLN A 63 -14.53 -4.78 10.08
C GLN A 63 -13.59 -4.06 11.04
N ALA A 64 -12.58 -3.38 10.51
CA ALA A 64 -11.64 -2.62 11.31
C ALA A 64 -12.17 -1.25 11.76
N GLY A 65 -13.42 -0.91 11.43
CA GLY A 65 -14.09 0.31 11.87
C GLY A 65 -13.81 1.54 11.01
N TYR A 66 -13.20 1.40 9.84
CA TYR A 66 -12.97 2.52 8.92
C TYR A 66 -14.27 2.84 8.18
N LYS A 67 -14.92 3.96 8.49
CA LYS A 67 -16.24 4.30 7.94
C LYS A 67 -16.20 5.60 7.13
N TYR A 68 -17.09 5.70 6.15
CA TYR A 68 -17.35 6.97 5.48
C TYR A 68 -18.10 7.90 6.44
N GLN A 69 -17.60 9.11 6.61
CA GLN A 69 -18.35 10.18 7.28
C GLN A 69 -19.39 10.76 6.31
N LYS A 70 -20.47 11.37 6.82
CA LYS A 70 -21.54 11.93 5.99
C LYS A 70 -20.95 12.96 5.01
N GLY A 71 -21.13 12.72 3.70
CA GLY A 71 -20.58 13.57 2.63
C GLY A 71 -19.07 13.39 2.35
N ALA A 72 -18.38 12.48 3.03
CA ALA A 72 -16.95 12.26 2.82
C ALA A 72 -16.68 11.34 1.62
N LYS A 73 -15.70 11.73 0.79
CA LYS A 73 -15.19 10.91 -0.33
C LYS A 73 -14.32 9.74 0.13
N PHE A 74 -13.80 9.80 1.36
CA PHE A 74 -12.85 8.85 1.92
C PHE A 74 -13.30 8.38 3.31
N ARG A 75 -12.83 7.20 3.71
CA ARG A 75 -13.06 6.61 5.02
C ARG A 75 -12.23 7.33 6.08
N SER A 76 -12.83 7.57 7.23
CA SER A 76 -12.13 7.99 8.44
C SER A 76 -11.65 6.80 9.24
N GLN A 77 -10.70 7.04 10.13
CA GLN A 77 -10.24 6.07 11.11
C GLN A 77 -11.36 5.73 12.11
N PRO A 78 -11.26 4.60 12.84
CA PRO A 78 -12.25 4.22 13.86
C PRO A 78 -12.43 5.25 14.98
N ASN A 79 -11.39 6.05 15.24
CA ASN A 79 -11.41 7.17 16.19
C ASN A 79 -12.03 8.47 15.61
N GLY A 80 -12.65 8.40 14.43
CA GLY A 80 -13.27 9.54 13.75
C GLY A 80 -12.31 10.47 13.01
N LYS A 81 -10.99 10.36 13.22
CA LYS A 81 -10.02 11.23 12.56
C LYS A 81 -9.92 10.92 11.06
N PRO A 82 -9.74 11.94 10.19
CA PRO A 82 -9.45 11.72 8.79
C PRO A 82 -8.25 10.80 8.61
N LEU A 83 -8.35 9.82 7.71
CA LEU A 83 -7.22 8.97 7.33
C LEU A 83 -6.58 9.57 6.08
N THR A 84 -5.34 10.02 6.19
CA THR A 84 -4.52 10.34 5.02
C THR A 84 -3.19 9.61 5.12
N ILE A 85 -2.84 8.88 4.07
CA ILE A 85 -1.63 8.08 3.99
C ILE A 85 -0.66 8.78 3.02
N ASN A 86 0.46 9.25 3.55
CA ASN A 86 1.56 9.77 2.73
C ASN A 86 2.44 8.59 2.29
N LEU A 87 2.51 8.36 0.98
CA LEU A 87 3.26 7.29 0.36
C LEU A 87 4.66 7.79 -0.01
N ALA A 88 5.68 7.25 0.65
CA ALA A 88 7.09 7.48 0.32
C ALA A 88 7.64 6.26 -0.44
N VAL A 89 7.70 6.39 -1.77
CA VAL A 89 8.17 5.32 -2.66
C VAL A 89 9.29 5.83 -3.54
N ARG A 90 10.23 4.96 -3.88
CA ARG A 90 11.36 5.27 -4.75
C ARG A 90 10.96 5.15 -6.22
N ALA A 91 11.45 6.06 -7.06
CA ALA A 91 11.48 5.87 -8.51
C ALA A 91 12.51 4.77 -8.86
N SER A 92 12.09 3.50 -8.86
CA SER A 92 12.96 2.35 -9.12
C SER A 92 13.07 1.98 -10.60
N SER A 93 12.19 2.51 -11.45
CA SER A 93 12.14 2.27 -12.89
C SER A 93 11.41 3.42 -13.58
N PRO A 94 11.53 3.58 -14.91
CA PRO A 94 10.77 4.58 -15.67
C PRO A 94 9.25 4.46 -15.47
N ASN A 95 8.75 3.24 -15.24
CA ASN A 95 7.33 2.96 -15.07
C ASN A 95 6.83 3.11 -13.62
N ALA A 96 7.72 3.41 -12.66
CA ALA A 96 7.38 3.40 -11.24
C ALA A 96 6.24 4.37 -10.90
N GLU A 97 6.23 5.57 -11.49
CA GLU A 97 5.18 6.56 -11.26
C GLU A 97 3.81 6.07 -11.74
N SER A 98 3.75 5.47 -12.94
CA SER A 98 2.52 4.88 -13.50
C SER A 98 2.00 3.74 -12.62
N ILE A 99 2.90 2.85 -12.17
CA ILE A 99 2.57 1.71 -11.31
C ILE A 99 1.98 2.20 -9.98
N TRP A 100 2.67 3.12 -9.29
CA TRP A 100 2.20 3.62 -8.00
C TRP A 100 0.94 4.49 -8.12
N SER A 101 0.80 5.25 -9.21
CA SER A 101 -0.42 6.00 -9.49
C SER A 101 -1.62 5.08 -9.70
N ASN A 102 -1.45 3.95 -10.39
CA ASN A 102 -2.48 2.92 -10.48
C ASN A 102 -2.88 2.40 -9.09
N TYR A 103 -1.91 2.05 -8.23
CA TYR A 103 -2.22 1.59 -6.88
C TYR A 103 -2.96 2.65 -6.04
N ILE A 104 -2.57 3.92 -6.13
CA ILE A 104 -3.28 5.04 -5.50
C ILE A 104 -4.74 5.11 -5.98
N GLN A 105 -4.98 4.90 -7.28
CA GLN A 105 -6.34 4.85 -7.81
C GLN A 105 -7.13 3.65 -7.27
N GLN A 106 -6.53 2.46 -7.13
CA GLN A 106 -7.21 1.32 -6.54
C GLN A 106 -7.54 1.55 -5.05
N TRP A 107 -6.62 2.15 -4.29
CA TRP A 107 -6.87 2.54 -2.90
C TRP A 107 -7.98 3.58 -2.77
N LYS A 108 -8.07 4.52 -3.72
CA LYS A 108 -9.20 5.46 -3.79
C LYS A 108 -10.54 4.74 -3.99
N LYS A 109 -10.61 3.66 -4.79
CA LYS A 109 -11.84 2.86 -4.98
C LYS A 109 -12.31 2.13 -3.71
N VAL A 110 -11.42 1.85 -2.77
CA VAL A 110 -11.76 1.28 -1.45
C VAL A 110 -11.98 2.36 -0.39
N GLY A 111 -11.87 3.64 -0.76
CA GLY A 111 -12.14 4.79 0.10
C GLY A 111 -10.93 5.28 0.89
N LEU A 112 -9.71 4.89 0.55
CA LEU A 112 -8.50 5.36 1.22
C LEU A 112 -7.95 6.61 0.52
N ASN A 113 -7.59 7.63 1.30
CA ASN A 113 -6.90 8.82 0.79
C ASN A 113 -5.39 8.59 0.85
N VAL A 114 -4.80 8.20 -0.27
CA VAL A 114 -3.36 7.97 -0.40
C VAL A 114 -2.78 8.98 -1.37
N ARG A 115 -1.65 9.60 -1.02
CA ARG A 115 -0.95 10.58 -1.86
C ARG A 115 0.56 10.39 -1.76
N PHE A 116 1.30 10.70 -2.81
CA PHE A 116 2.76 10.75 -2.72
C PHE A 116 3.19 11.79 -1.68
N LEU A 117 4.22 11.45 -0.90
CA LEU A 117 4.76 12.35 0.12
C LEU A 117 5.27 13.67 -0.50
N CYS A 118 5.96 13.58 -1.64
CA CYS A 118 6.54 14.73 -2.35
C CYS A 118 5.80 15.02 -3.67
N GLY A 119 4.55 14.59 -3.81
CA GLY A 119 3.77 14.71 -5.07
C GLY A 119 4.15 13.71 -6.16
N ARG A 120 5.35 13.12 -6.11
CA ARG A 120 5.85 12.09 -7.05
C ARG A 120 6.74 11.06 -6.32
N PRO A 121 7.08 9.91 -6.97
CA PRO A 121 8.10 9.02 -6.46
C PRO A 121 9.43 9.74 -6.21
N MET A 122 10.09 9.41 -5.12
CA MET A 122 11.32 10.05 -4.68
C MET A 122 12.52 9.47 -5.44
N GLU A 123 13.48 10.34 -5.75
CA GLU A 123 14.82 9.93 -6.18
C GLU A 123 15.51 9.14 -5.05
N PHE A 124 16.42 8.23 -5.40
CA PHE A 124 17.03 7.28 -4.45
C PHE A 124 17.73 7.94 -3.26
N ASN A 125 18.60 8.92 -3.48
CA ASN A 125 19.32 9.60 -2.39
C ASN A 125 18.35 10.33 -1.46
N SER A 126 17.35 11.00 -2.05
CA SER A 126 16.28 11.69 -1.30
C SER A 126 15.45 10.72 -0.47
N TRP A 127 15.15 9.54 -1.02
CA TRP A 127 14.43 8.48 -0.33
C TRP A 127 15.25 7.87 0.81
N VAL A 128 16.53 7.56 0.57
CA VAL A 128 17.44 7.02 1.60
C VAL A 128 17.56 7.99 2.77
N GLN A 129 17.70 9.30 2.51
CA GLN A 129 17.74 10.31 3.57
C GLN A 129 16.44 10.36 4.36
N ALA A 130 15.29 10.40 3.70
CA ALA A 130 14.00 10.48 4.38
C ALA A 130 13.69 9.22 5.22
N VAL A 131 14.06 8.03 4.73
CA VAL A 131 13.92 6.77 5.47
C VAL A 131 14.87 6.73 6.67
N LYS A 132 16.16 7.05 6.48
CA LYS A 132 17.16 7.06 7.56
C LYS A 132 16.83 8.08 8.64
N ALA A 133 16.33 9.25 8.26
CA ALA A 133 15.94 10.32 9.19
C ALA A 133 14.62 10.04 9.92
N ALA A 134 13.96 8.89 9.67
CA ALA A 134 12.62 8.58 10.18
C ALA A 134 11.65 9.74 9.97
N ASP A 135 11.65 10.32 8.76
CA ASP A 135 11.02 11.60 8.47
C ASP A 135 9.57 11.64 9.00
N PRO A 136 9.23 12.62 9.86
CA PRO A 136 7.92 12.70 10.51
C PRO A 136 6.75 12.93 9.53
N ARG A 137 7.02 13.12 8.24
CA ARG A 137 6.00 13.13 7.19
C ARG A 137 5.64 11.73 6.68
N ILE A 138 6.54 10.76 6.83
CA ILE A 138 6.33 9.33 6.52
C ILE A 138 5.48 8.68 7.62
N GLN A 139 5.70 9.07 8.87
CA GLN A 139 4.90 8.60 10.01
C GLN A 139 3.75 9.58 10.28
N PRO A 140 2.47 9.17 10.21
CA PRO A 140 1.39 10.08 10.59
C PRO A 140 1.59 10.50 12.06
N LYS A 141 1.66 11.82 12.31
CA LYS A 141 1.71 12.40 13.66
C LYS A 141 0.54 11.83 14.48
N GLY A 142 0.84 11.03 15.50
CA GLY A 142 -0.15 10.44 16.40
C GLY A 142 -0.02 8.95 16.71
N LEU A 143 1.14 8.31 16.48
CA LEU A 143 1.36 6.88 16.80
C LEU A 143 2.62 6.66 17.67
N ARG A 144 2.90 7.59 18.59
CA ARG A 144 3.68 7.30 19.78
C ARG A 144 2.70 7.21 20.94
N SER A 145 2.32 5.99 21.28
CA SER A 145 1.79 5.59 22.57
C SER A 145 2.36 4.21 22.84
#